data_AF-A0A2T7SQQ6-F1
#
_entry.id   AF-A0A2T7SQQ6-F1
#
_cell.length_a   1.000
_cell.length_b   1.000
_cell.length_c   1.000
_cell.angle_alpha   90.00
_cell.angle_beta   90.00
_cell.angle_gamma   90.00
#
_symmetry.space_group_name_H-M   'P 1'
#
loop_
_entity.id
_entity.type
_entity.pdbx_description
1 polymer ?
#
loop_
_entity_poly.entity_id
_entity_poly.type
_entity_poly.pdbx_seq_one_letter_code
_entity_poly.pdbx_strand_id
1 'polypeptide(L)'
;MTRPDLTAEKPVREQLQELFEQMAQRSFAASMNSLNRVNFYDGVTARLEAGGDISEDVPEATGLSQDEVMAVARKLRQQAAGAAISAWELSAALASSFRTTVRSVAVEGELIPQFDVEHVAETVEGAVRIGIKSWRRNIGVEVIGSDTAVNALNAQMALGALAA
;
A
#
# COMPACT_ATOMS: atom_id res chain seq x y z
N MET A 1 -49.60 14.42 -1.64
CA MET A 1 -48.75 13.28 -2.04
C MET A 1 -47.31 13.75 -2.01
N THR A 2 -46.61 13.44 -0.93
CA THR A 2 -45.17 13.71 -0.79
C THR A 2 -44.44 12.72 -1.69
N ARG A 3 -43.68 13.20 -2.67
CA ARG A 3 -42.81 12.33 -3.47
C ARG A 3 -41.78 11.71 -2.52
N PRO A 4 -41.48 10.41 -2.64
CA PRO A 4 -40.34 9.85 -1.93
C PRO A 4 -39.10 10.57 -2.44
N ASP A 5 -38.28 11.12 -1.55
CA ASP A 5 -36.93 11.53 -1.89
C ASP A 5 -36.19 10.27 -2.36
N LEU A 6 -36.01 10.16 -3.67
CA LEU A 6 -35.01 9.27 -4.25
C LEU A 6 -33.70 9.64 -3.58
N THR A 7 -33.11 8.74 -2.79
CA THR A 7 -31.77 8.91 -2.22
C THR A 7 -30.85 9.33 -3.35
N ALA A 8 -30.40 10.60 -3.35
CA ALA A 8 -29.48 11.08 -4.37
C ALA A 8 -28.26 10.16 -4.35
N GLU A 9 -27.94 9.54 -5.49
CA GLU A 9 -26.72 8.76 -5.61
C GLU A 9 -25.54 9.66 -5.24
N LYS A 10 -24.62 9.15 -4.43
CA LYS A 10 -23.42 9.90 -4.02
C LYS A 10 -22.68 10.37 -5.28
N PRO A 11 -22.12 11.59 -5.31
CA PRO A 11 -21.25 12.02 -6.40
C PRO A 11 -20.12 11.00 -6.65
N VAL A 12 -19.79 10.74 -7.92
CA VAL A 12 -18.75 9.76 -8.29
C VAL A 12 -17.41 10.05 -7.63
N ARG A 13 -17.07 11.33 -7.43
CA ARG A 13 -15.86 11.73 -6.69
C ARG A 13 -15.84 11.16 -5.27
N GLU A 14 -16.96 11.27 -4.55
CA GLU A 14 -17.08 10.74 -3.19
C GLU A 14 -17.00 9.21 -3.18
N GLN A 15 -17.64 8.56 -4.17
CA GLN A 15 -17.55 7.10 -4.31
C GLN A 15 -16.10 6.63 -4.55
N LEU A 16 -15.36 7.31 -5.44
CA LEU A 16 -13.96 7.01 -5.70
C LEU A 16 -13.08 7.29 -4.49
N GLN A 17 -13.33 8.38 -3.75
CA GLN A 17 -12.62 8.66 -2.52
C GLN A 17 -12.83 7.54 -1.50
N GLU A 18 -14.07 7.14 -1.23
CA GLU A 18 -14.38 6.04 -0.30
C GLU A 18 -13.74 4.71 -0.71
N LEU A 19 -13.76 4.40 -2.01
CA LEU A 19 -13.10 3.21 -2.55
C LEU A 19 -11.59 3.24 -2.27
N PHE A 20 -10.93 4.34 -2.59
CA PHE A 20 -9.48 4.47 -2.41
C PHE A 20 -9.10 4.61 -0.94
N GLU A 21 -9.95 5.14 -0.07
CA GLU A 21 -9.76 5.10 1.39
C GLU A 21 -9.73 3.66 1.91
N GLN A 22 -10.69 2.83 1.51
CA GLN A 22 -10.72 1.42 1.90
C GLN A 22 -9.52 0.64 1.35
N MET A 23 -9.10 0.94 0.12
CA MET A 23 -7.89 0.35 -0.45
C MET A 23 -6.65 0.80 0.32
N ALA A 24 -6.50 2.09 0.59
CA ALA A 24 -5.38 2.65 1.32
C ALA A 24 -5.27 2.07 2.73
N GLN A 25 -6.39 1.87 3.43
CA GLN A 25 -6.40 1.22 4.74
C GLN A 25 -5.87 -0.22 4.69
N ARG A 26 -6.30 -1.00 3.68
CA ARG A 26 -5.79 -2.36 3.46
C ARG A 26 -4.31 -2.38 3.10
N SER A 27 -3.89 -1.51 2.18
CA SER A 27 -2.50 -1.33 1.77
C SER A 27 -1.60 -0.94 2.94
N PHE A 28 -2.04 0.01 3.78
CA PHE A 28 -1.32 0.42 4.97
C PHE A 28 -1.18 -0.74 5.96
N ALA A 29 -2.25 -1.50 6.24
CA ALA A 29 -2.19 -2.65 7.12
C ALA A 29 -1.22 -3.74 6.61
N ALA A 30 -1.28 -4.05 5.31
CA ALA A 30 -0.36 -4.99 4.68
C ALA A 30 1.11 -4.49 4.70
N SER A 31 1.31 -3.18 4.51
CA SER A 31 2.62 -2.54 4.62
C SER A 31 3.18 -2.65 6.05
N MET A 32 2.36 -2.37 7.06
CA MET A 32 2.76 -2.51 8.47
C MET A 32 3.13 -3.96 8.83
N ASN A 33 2.37 -4.94 8.35
CA ASN A 33 2.72 -6.36 8.55
C ASN A 33 4.09 -6.69 7.94
N SER A 34 4.39 -6.12 6.78
CA SER A 34 5.67 -6.32 6.10
C SER A 34 6.82 -5.60 6.83
N LEU A 35 6.60 -4.39 7.34
CA LEU A 35 7.59 -3.66 8.16
C LEU A 35 7.87 -4.37 9.49
N ASN A 36 6.88 -4.97 10.12
CA ASN A 36 7.09 -5.79 11.31
C ASN A 36 8.04 -6.97 11.03
N ARG A 37 7.93 -7.58 9.85
CA ARG A 37 8.87 -8.63 9.40
C ARG A 37 10.27 -8.08 9.17
N VAL A 38 10.41 -6.87 8.62
CA VAL A 38 11.73 -6.19 8.51
C VAL A 38 12.36 -6.06 9.89
N ASN A 39 11.62 -5.52 10.87
CA ASN A 39 12.12 -5.35 12.24
C ASN A 39 12.52 -6.68 12.88
N PHE A 40 11.75 -7.75 12.63
CA PHE A 40 12.09 -9.09 13.10
C PHE A 40 13.43 -9.58 12.53
N TYR A 41 13.63 -9.49 11.21
CA TYR A 41 14.89 -9.93 10.59
C TYR A 41 16.08 -9.03 10.93
N ASP A 42 15.85 -7.74 11.20
CA ASP A 42 16.88 -6.85 11.72
C ASP A 42 17.32 -7.27 13.14
N GLY A 43 16.37 -7.67 14.00
CA GLY A 43 16.68 -8.23 15.32
C GLY A 43 17.43 -9.57 15.25
N VAL A 44 17.00 -10.48 14.36
CA VAL A 44 17.72 -11.74 14.10
C VAL A 44 19.16 -11.45 13.65
N THR A 45 19.32 -10.52 12.71
CA THR A 45 20.63 -10.15 12.17
C THR A 45 21.55 -9.62 13.27
N ALA A 46 21.06 -8.69 14.08
CA ALA A 46 21.82 -8.11 15.19
C ALA A 46 22.24 -9.17 16.24
N ARG A 47 21.35 -10.12 16.58
CA ARG A 47 21.67 -11.19 17.53
C ARG A 47 22.74 -12.14 16.99
N LEU A 48 22.65 -12.51 15.72
CA LEU A 48 23.67 -13.33 15.07
C LEU A 48 25.01 -12.58 14.99
N GLU A 49 25.02 -11.29 14.64
CA GLU A 49 26.26 -10.47 14.61
C GLU A 49 26.93 -10.36 16.00
N ALA A 50 26.15 -10.41 17.08
CA ALA A 50 26.66 -10.48 18.45
C ALA A 50 27.16 -11.88 18.88
N GLY A 51 27.11 -12.88 17.99
CA GLY A 51 27.49 -14.27 18.29
C GLY A 51 26.43 -15.05 19.08
N GLY A 52 25.19 -14.56 19.12
CA GLY A 52 24.08 -15.25 19.76
C GLY A 52 23.51 -16.38 18.89
N ASP A 53 22.98 -17.42 19.53
CA ASP A 53 22.21 -18.47 18.89
C ASP A 53 20.73 -18.07 18.84
N ILE A 54 20.04 -18.36 17.73
CA ILE A 54 18.60 -18.11 17.53
C ILE A 54 17.77 -19.40 17.45
N SER A 55 18.40 -20.57 17.57
CA SER A 55 17.76 -21.88 17.34
C SER A 55 16.54 -22.15 18.22
N GLU A 56 16.47 -21.56 19.42
CA GLU A 56 15.29 -21.63 20.30
C GLU A 56 14.08 -20.87 19.73
N ASP A 57 14.31 -19.72 19.10
CA ASP A 57 13.26 -18.85 18.55
C ASP A 57 12.91 -19.23 17.10
N VAL A 58 13.87 -19.79 16.38
CA VAL A 58 13.76 -20.23 14.98
C VAL A 58 14.30 -21.66 14.89
N PRO A 59 13.48 -22.68 15.21
CA PRO A 59 13.89 -24.08 15.16
C PRO A 59 14.44 -24.50 13.79
N GLU A 60 14.00 -23.86 12.71
CA GLU A 60 14.48 -24.08 11.34
C GLU A 60 15.95 -23.69 11.14
N ALA A 61 16.54 -22.91 12.05
CA ALA A 61 17.96 -22.57 12.04
C ALA A 61 18.84 -23.67 12.65
N THR A 62 18.26 -24.68 13.30
CA THR A 62 18.99 -25.74 13.98
C THR A 62 19.89 -26.51 13.00
N GLY A 63 21.19 -26.56 13.28
CA GLY A 63 22.17 -27.27 12.46
C GLY A 63 22.64 -26.52 11.21
N LEU A 64 22.15 -25.29 10.98
CA LEU A 64 22.70 -24.41 9.94
C LEU A 64 23.88 -23.60 10.49
N SER A 65 24.80 -23.23 9.60
CA SER A 65 25.87 -22.29 9.96
C SER A 65 25.32 -20.87 10.14
N GLN A 66 26.01 -20.07 10.96
CA GLN A 66 25.65 -18.67 11.19
C GLN A 66 25.59 -17.87 9.88
N ASP A 67 26.51 -18.12 8.95
CA ASP A 67 26.55 -17.45 7.64
C ASP A 67 25.33 -17.80 6.77
N GLU A 68 24.88 -19.06 6.79
CA GLU A 68 23.68 -19.48 6.07
C GLU A 68 22.43 -18.80 6.63
N VAL A 69 22.28 -18.80 7.96
CA VAL A 69 21.15 -18.15 8.63
C VAL A 69 21.17 -16.64 8.35
N MET A 70 22.35 -16.02 8.37
CA MET A 70 22.53 -14.60 8.04
C MET A 70 22.08 -14.28 6.62
N ALA A 71 22.50 -15.09 5.63
CA ALA A 71 22.13 -14.88 4.23
C ALA A 71 20.61 -14.99 4.04
N VAL A 72 19.97 -15.96 4.68
CA VAL A 72 18.51 -16.14 4.63
C VAL A 72 17.79 -14.97 5.29
N ALA A 73 18.21 -14.55 6.48
CA ALA A 73 17.60 -13.42 7.19
C ALA A 73 17.64 -12.13 6.34
N ARG A 74 18.80 -11.81 5.74
CA ARG A 74 18.96 -10.65 4.85
C ARG A 74 18.07 -10.72 3.62
N LYS A 75 17.94 -11.89 2.99
CA LYS A 75 17.05 -12.10 1.85
C LYS A 75 15.58 -11.89 2.24
N LEU A 76 15.14 -12.48 3.34
CA LEU A 76 13.76 -12.36 3.80
C LEU A 76 13.42 -10.94 4.24
N ARG A 77 14.37 -10.24 4.86
CA ARG A 77 14.29 -8.81 5.16
C ARG A 77 14.07 -7.98 3.89
N GLN A 78 14.87 -8.21 2.85
CA GLN A 78 14.74 -7.49 1.57
C GLN A 78 13.37 -7.75 0.92
N GLN A 79 12.90 -8.99 0.94
CA GLN A 79 11.58 -9.34 0.44
C GLN A 79 10.46 -8.66 1.23
N ALA A 80 10.57 -8.61 2.55
CA ALA A 80 9.62 -7.90 3.42
C ALA A 80 9.63 -6.39 3.15
N ALA A 81 10.80 -5.78 2.99
CA ALA A 81 10.91 -4.36 2.64
C ALA A 81 10.27 -4.06 1.27
N GLY A 82 10.50 -4.93 0.27
CA GLY A 82 9.82 -4.84 -1.03
C GLY A 82 8.30 -4.97 -0.91
N ALA A 83 7.82 -5.96 -0.15
CA ALA A 83 6.38 -6.16 0.09
C ALA A 83 5.73 -4.97 0.80
N ALA A 84 6.45 -4.25 1.67
CA ALA A 84 5.93 -3.04 2.32
C ALA A 84 5.62 -1.92 1.32
N ILE A 85 6.39 -1.81 0.23
CA ILE A 85 6.16 -0.86 -0.86
C ILE A 85 5.10 -1.38 -1.83
N SER A 86 5.22 -2.62 -2.29
CA SER A 86 4.26 -3.21 -3.24
C SER A 86 2.86 -3.40 -2.68
N ALA A 87 2.67 -3.34 -1.35
CA ALA A 87 1.36 -3.28 -0.73
C ALA A 87 0.49 -2.10 -1.20
N TRP A 88 1.11 -1.05 -1.73
CA TRP A 88 0.45 0.14 -2.28
C TRP A 88 0.16 0.05 -3.78
N GLU A 89 0.58 -1.02 -4.45
CA GLU A 89 0.26 -1.25 -5.85
C GLU A 89 -1.23 -1.59 -6.02
N LEU A 90 -1.80 -1.16 -7.14
CA LEU A 90 -3.18 -1.50 -7.49
C LEU A 90 -3.26 -2.94 -8.02
N SER A 91 -4.42 -3.57 -7.88
CA SER A 91 -4.69 -4.86 -8.52
C SER A 91 -4.53 -4.75 -10.04
N ALA A 92 -4.24 -5.86 -10.72
CA ALA A 92 -4.07 -5.88 -12.17
C ALA A 92 -5.25 -5.24 -12.93
N ALA A 93 -6.49 -5.44 -12.44
CA ALA A 93 -7.70 -4.86 -13.01
C ALA A 93 -7.71 -3.33 -13.00
N LEU A 94 -7.12 -2.71 -11.97
CA LEU A 94 -7.07 -1.25 -11.82
C LEU A 94 -5.76 -0.67 -12.34
N ALA A 95 -4.65 -1.38 -12.19
CA ALA A 95 -3.31 -0.91 -12.53
C ALA A 95 -3.18 -0.45 -14.00
N SER A 96 -3.94 -1.04 -14.92
CA SER A 96 -3.98 -0.63 -16.33
C SER A 96 -4.45 0.81 -16.55
N SER A 97 -5.25 1.35 -15.62
CA SER A 97 -5.82 2.71 -15.71
C SER A 97 -4.94 3.78 -15.06
N PHE A 98 -3.90 3.39 -14.32
CA PHE A 98 -3.13 4.33 -13.51
C PHE A 98 -1.63 4.17 -13.69
N ARG A 99 -0.94 5.31 -13.74
CA ARG A 99 0.45 5.40 -13.35
C ARG A 99 0.51 5.55 -11.83
N THR A 100 1.12 4.59 -11.14
CA THR A 100 1.27 4.62 -9.68
C THR A 100 2.67 5.06 -9.29
N THR A 101 2.78 5.99 -8.36
CA THR A 101 4.03 6.38 -7.70
C THR A 101 3.88 6.16 -6.20
N VAL A 102 4.79 5.42 -5.58
CA VAL A 102 4.82 5.18 -4.14
C VAL A 102 6.08 5.79 -3.59
N ARG A 103 5.96 6.69 -2.62
CA ARG A 103 7.09 7.26 -1.87
C ARG A 103 6.93 6.89 -0.40
N SER A 104 8.05 6.54 0.23
CA SER A 104 8.10 6.28 1.66
C SER A 104 9.20 7.17 2.27
N VAL A 105 8.88 7.83 3.38
CA VAL A 105 9.78 8.71 4.09
C VAL A 105 9.85 8.29 5.55
N ALA A 106 11.06 7.98 6.02
CA ALA A 106 11.34 7.86 7.44
C ALA A 106 11.41 9.27 8.03
N VAL A 107 10.47 9.61 8.90
CA VAL A 107 10.40 10.92 9.55
C VAL A 107 11.00 10.81 10.95
N GLU A 108 11.86 11.76 11.31
CA GLU A 108 12.48 11.80 12.64
C GLU A 108 11.42 11.83 13.73
N GLY A 109 11.58 10.96 14.74
CA GLY A 109 10.62 10.83 15.85
C GLY A 109 9.38 10.00 15.54
N GLU A 110 9.23 9.44 14.33
CA GLU A 110 8.16 8.50 14.00
C GLU A 110 8.66 7.05 13.95
N LEU A 111 7.88 6.15 14.56
CA LEU A 111 8.18 4.70 14.57
C LEU A 111 7.78 4.00 13.28
N ILE A 112 6.99 4.67 12.44
CA ILE A 112 6.48 4.13 11.19
C ILE A 112 6.71 5.16 10.08
N PRO A 113 7.09 4.72 8.88
CA PRO A 113 7.31 5.64 7.78
C PRO A 113 5.98 6.28 7.34
N GLN A 114 6.08 7.49 6.82
CA GLN A 114 4.98 8.12 6.10
C GLN A 114 5.01 7.66 4.65
N PHE A 115 3.84 7.45 4.07
CA PHE A 115 3.66 7.09 2.67
C PHE A 115 2.96 8.23 1.95
N ASP A 116 3.48 8.56 0.77
CA ASP A 116 2.87 9.46 -0.19
C ASP A 116 2.70 8.68 -1.50
N VAL A 117 1.45 8.33 -1.81
CA VAL A 117 1.09 7.50 -2.95
C VAL A 117 0.22 8.29 -3.90
N GLU A 118 0.57 8.25 -5.18
CA GLU A 118 -0.18 8.92 -6.23
C GLU A 118 -0.56 7.91 -7.30
N HIS A 119 -1.87 7.79 -7.55
CA HIS A 119 -2.40 7.10 -8.73
C HIS A 119 -2.91 8.14 -9.71
N VAL A 120 -2.26 8.25 -10.87
CA VAL A 120 -2.63 9.21 -11.92
C VAL A 120 -3.22 8.46 -13.11
N ALA A 121 -4.46 8.79 -13.47
CA ALA A 121 -5.12 8.27 -14.65
C ALA A 121 -5.28 9.37 -15.70
N GLU A 122 -4.95 9.04 -16.93
CA GLU A 122 -5.24 9.89 -18.09
C GLU A 122 -6.57 9.45 -18.69
N THR A 123 -7.57 10.34 -18.68
CA THR A 123 -8.87 10.08 -19.29
C THR A 123 -9.05 10.96 -20.52
N VAL A 124 -10.06 10.65 -21.34
CA VAL A 124 -10.42 11.49 -22.50
C VAL A 124 -10.86 12.91 -22.10
N GLU A 125 -11.31 13.09 -20.85
CA GLU A 125 -11.79 14.35 -20.29
C GLU A 125 -10.72 15.08 -19.44
N GLY A 126 -9.49 14.56 -19.40
CA GLY A 126 -8.36 15.11 -18.64
C GLY A 126 -7.82 14.16 -17.58
N ALA A 127 -6.74 14.59 -16.91
CA ALA A 127 -6.07 13.79 -15.89
C ALA A 127 -6.85 13.81 -14.57
N VAL A 128 -6.88 12.65 -13.91
CA VAL A 128 -7.37 12.50 -12.53
C VAL A 128 -6.24 11.98 -11.67
N ARG A 129 -6.00 12.63 -10.53
CA ARG A 129 -5.01 12.24 -9.53
C ARG A 129 -5.70 11.82 -8.25
N ILE A 130 -5.34 10.64 -7.77
CA ILE A 130 -5.74 10.14 -6.45
C ILE A 130 -4.50 10.15 -5.58
N GLY A 131 -4.46 11.10 -4.64
CA GLY A 131 -3.38 11.26 -3.68
C GLY A 131 -3.72 10.59 -2.36
N ILE A 132 -2.81 9.80 -1.83
CA ILE A 132 -2.94 9.13 -0.53
C ILE A 132 -1.74 9.55 0.32
N LYS A 133 -2.02 10.07 1.51
CA LYS A 133 -0.99 10.43 2.48
C LYS A 133 -1.25 9.74 3.81
N SER A 134 -0.22 9.10 4.36
CA SER A 134 -0.28 8.56 5.72
C SER A 134 0.52 9.41 6.69
N TRP A 135 -0.02 9.61 7.89
CA TRP A 135 0.73 10.15 9.02
C TRP A 135 0.39 9.34 10.26
N ARG A 136 1.41 8.78 10.92
CA ARG A 136 1.20 7.73 11.91
C ARG A 136 0.26 6.65 11.34
N ARG A 137 -0.84 6.33 12.04
CA ARG A 137 -1.86 5.36 11.60
C ARG A 137 -3.06 5.98 10.89
N ASN A 138 -3.00 7.27 10.57
CA ASN A 138 -4.05 7.95 9.84
C ASN A 138 -3.74 7.97 8.35
N ILE A 139 -4.79 7.98 7.56
CA ILE A 139 -4.72 7.99 6.10
C ILE A 139 -5.68 9.05 5.58
N GLY A 140 -5.18 9.94 4.74
CA GLY A 140 -5.97 10.88 3.98
C GLY A 140 -5.94 10.51 2.51
N VAL A 141 -7.09 10.60 1.84
CA VAL A 141 -7.22 10.38 0.40
C VAL A 141 -7.87 11.62 -0.22
N GLU A 142 -7.36 12.01 -1.38
CA GLU A 142 -7.88 13.15 -2.14
C GLU A 142 -8.02 12.76 -3.61
N VAL A 143 -9.18 13.07 -4.21
CA VAL A 143 -9.45 12.86 -5.64
C VAL A 143 -9.49 14.21 -6.33
N ILE A 144 -8.57 14.43 -7.28
CA ILE A 144 -8.32 15.72 -7.92
C ILE A 144 -8.47 15.58 -9.43
N GLY A 145 -9.18 16.52 -10.04
CA GLY A 145 -9.55 16.51 -11.46
C GLY A 145 -10.90 17.18 -11.65
N SER A 146 -11.31 17.49 -12.88
CA SER A 146 -12.67 17.98 -13.16
C SER A 146 -13.70 16.88 -12.90
N ASP A 147 -14.97 17.24 -12.64
CA ASP A 147 -16.01 16.23 -12.46
C ASP A 147 -16.23 15.38 -13.72
N THR A 148 -16.03 15.95 -14.91
CA THR A 148 -16.08 15.19 -16.17
C THR A 148 -14.97 14.14 -16.25
N ALA A 149 -13.73 14.50 -15.89
CA ALA A 149 -12.60 13.57 -15.84
C ALA A 149 -12.79 12.47 -14.79
N VAL A 150 -13.32 12.83 -13.61
CA VAL A 150 -13.62 11.88 -12.54
C VAL A 150 -14.71 10.88 -12.96
N ASN A 151 -15.76 11.35 -13.64
CA ASN A 151 -16.79 10.46 -14.19
C ASN A 151 -16.23 9.55 -15.29
N ALA A 152 -15.39 10.07 -16.18
CA ALA A 152 -14.72 9.30 -17.23
C ALA A 152 -13.81 8.21 -16.65
N LEU A 153 -13.07 8.53 -15.59
CA LEU A 153 -12.24 7.56 -14.86
C LEU A 153 -13.09 6.42 -14.29
N ASN A 154 -14.22 6.73 -13.66
CA ASN A 154 -15.10 5.70 -13.10
C ASN A 154 -15.60 4.73 -14.18
N ALA A 155 -15.97 5.24 -15.35
CA ALA A 155 -16.35 4.41 -16.50
C ALA A 155 -15.17 3.56 -17.00
N GLN A 156 -13.97 4.13 -17.09
CA GLN A 156 -12.76 3.41 -17.50
C GLN A 156 -12.40 2.28 -16.53
N MET A 157 -12.48 2.53 -15.22
CA MET A 157 -12.26 1.50 -14.19
C MET A 157 -13.29 0.37 -14.28
N ALA A 158 -14.57 0.70 -14.52
CA ALA A 158 -15.61 -0.31 -14.70
C ALA A 158 -15.38 -1.18 -15.93
N LEU A 159 -14.98 -0.58 -17.07
CA LEU A 159 -14.64 -1.32 -18.29
C LEU A 159 -13.38 -2.18 -18.10
N GLY A 160 -12.35 -1.66 -17.44
CA GLY A 160 -11.13 -2.40 -17.13
C GLY A 160 -11.40 -3.61 -16.25
N ALA A 161 -12.29 -3.48 -15.27
CA ALA A 161 -12.68 -4.59 -14.39
C ALA A 161 -13.46 -5.70 -15.11
N LEU A 162 -14.17 -5.39 -16.20
CA LEU A 162 -14.87 -6.40 -17.02
C LEU A 162 -13.94 -7.15 -17.97
N ALA A 163 -12.79 -6.57 -18.30
CA ALA A 163 -11.82 -7.13 -19.24
C ALA A 163 -10.67 -7.91 -18.57
N ALA A 164 -10.56 -7.85 -17.24
CA ALA A 164 -9.54 -8.49 -16.42
C ALA A 164 -9.98 -9.87 -15.92
#